data_AF-A0A969YQH5-F1
#
_entry.id   AF-A0A969YQH5-F1
#
_cell.length_a   1.000
_cell.length_b   1.000
_cell.length_c   1.000
_cell.angle_alpha   90.00
_cell.angle_beta   90.00
_cell.angle_gamma   90.00
#
_symmetry.space_group_name_H-M   'P 1'
#
loop_
_entity.id
_entity.type
_entity.pdbx_description
1 polymer ?
#
loop_
_entity_poly.entity_id
_entity_poly.type
_entity_poly.pdbx_seq_one_letter_code
_entity_poly.pdbx_strand_id
1 'polypeptide(L)'
;MTTKQNKKVRLATAWFGGCAGCHMSFLDIDERIIDVAQLVDVVYSPIADIKEFPEDVDVTLVEGSVANSDHVREAREIRKKSKIVIAFGDCAVTGNVPSLRNRLNIDDVLAEVYSEGPGKSPSGKD
;
A
#
# COMPACT_ATOMS: atom_id res chain seq x y z
N MET A 1 27.03 -3.81 32.72
CA MET A 1 26.76 -4.49 31.43
C MET A 1 26.00 -3.51 30.55
N THR A 2 26.68 -2.86 29.61
CA THR A 2 26.10 -1.87 28.71
C THR A 2 25.48 -2.62 27.53
N THR A 3 24.18 -2.86 27.56
CA THR A 3 23.46 -3.44 26.42
C THR A 3 23.56 -2.45 25.26
N LYS A 4 24.24 -2.87 24.19
CA LYS A 4 24.30 -2.17 22.92
C LYS A 4 22.85 -2.00 22.43
N GLN A 5 22.29 -0.81 22.60
CA GLN A 5 20.95 -0.45 22.10
C GLN A 5 21.00 -0.59 20.58
N ASN A 6 20.56 -1.72 20.06
CA ASN A 6 20.42 -1.92 18.62
C ASN A 6 19.30 -1.00 18.16
N LYS A 7 19.63 -0.02 17.32
CA LYS A 7 18.66 0.93 16.78
C LYS A 7 17.55 0.13 16.08
N LYS A 8 16.29 0.32 16.50
CA LYS A 8 15.13 -0.31 15.86
C LYS A 8 15.07 0.07 14.37
N VAL A 9 14.60 -0.85 13.55
CA VAL A 9 14.40 -0.63 12.10
C VAL A 9 13.26 0.36 11.93
N ARG A 10 13.47 1.46 11.19
CA ARG A 10 12.40 2.41 10.84
C ARG A 10 11.55 1.79 9.73
N LEU A 11 10.38 1.29 10.11
CA LEU A 11 9.44 0.62 9.21
C LEU A 11 8.32 1.59 8.82
N ALA A 12 8.07 1.71 7.53
CA ALA A 12 6.86 2.33 7.00
C ALA A 12 6.00 1.31 6.24
N THR A 13 4.70 1.58 6.17
CA THR A 13 3.76 0.80 5.39
C THR A 13 2.81 1.74 4.65
N ALA A 14 2.34 1.40 3.45
CA ALA A 14 1.49 2.26 2.64
C ALA A 14 0.41 1.47 1.89
N TRP A 15 -0.75 2.10 1.65
CA TRP A 15 -1.87 1.56 0.87
C TRP A 15 -2.04 2.33 -0.42
N PHE A 16 -1.98 1.63 -1.55
CA PHE A 16 -2.45 2.15 -2.83
C PHE A 16 -3.80 1.53 -3.20
N GLY A 17 -4.07 1.32 -4.50
CA GLY A 17 -5.26 0.65 -4.99
C GLY A 17 -5.23 -0.84 -4.67
N GLY A 18 -5.54 -1.18 -3.42
CA GLY A 18 -5.62 -2.53 -2.86
C GLY A 18 -6.86 -2.70 -1.98
N CYS A 19 -6.91 -3.78 -1.22
CA CYS A 19 -8.05 -4.14 -0.37
C CYS A 19 -7.75 -4.09 1.14
N ALA A 20 -6.57 -3.59 1.54
CA ALA A 20 -6.00 -3.68 2.88
C ALA A 20 -5.67 -5.12 3.36
N GLY A 21 -5.87 -6.13 2.49
CA GLY A 21 -5.72 -7.54 2.86
C GLY A 21 -4.29 -7.94 3.20
N CYS A 22 -3.27 -7.29 2.62
CA CYS A 22 -1.88 -7.62 2.97
C CYS A 22 -1.54 -7.09 4.36
N HIS A 23 -2.06 -5.91 4.73
CA HIS A 23 -1.96 -5.40 6.09
C HIS A 23 -2.74 -6.25 7.09
N MET A 24 -3.94 -6.73 6.75
CA MET A 24 -4.66 -7.64 7.64
C MET A 24 -3.87 -8.93 7.84
N SER A 25 -3.33 -9.52 6.76
CA SER A 25 -2.44 -10.69 6.88
C SER A 25 -1.17 -10.41 7.69
N PHE A 26 -0.66 -9.18 7.71
CA PHE A 26 0.46 -8.78 8.58
C PHE A 26 0.05 -8.68 10.05
N LEU A 27 -1.18 -8.24 10.34
CA LEU A 27 -1.74 -8.19 11.69
C LEU A 27 -2.17 -9.58 12.18
N ASP A 28 -2.55 -10.48 11.29
CA ASP A 28 -2.92 -11.89 11.55
C ASP A 28 -1.70 -12.76 11.94
N ILE A 29 -0.57 -12.15 12.31
CA ILE A 29 0.52 -12.86 13.00
C ILE A 29 0.27 -12.99 14.51
N ASP A 30 -0.87 -12.45 14.98
CA ASP A 30 -1.38 -12.50 16.36
C ASP A 30 -0.38 -11.92 17.37
N GLU A 31 -0.07 -12.63 18.45
CA GLU A 31 0.82 -12.18 19.51
C GLU A 31 2.24 -11.88 19.04
N ARG A 32 2.67 -12.44 17.91
CA ARG A 32 4.01 -12.18 17.34
C ARG A 32 4.18 -10.73 16.91
N ILE A 33 3.09 -9.97 16.76
CA ILE A 33 3.17 -8.52 16.51
C ILE A 33 3.88 -7.79 17.66
N ILE A 34 3.79 -8.31 18.89
CA ILE A 34 4.46 -7.76 20.06
C ILE A 34 5.98 -7.89 19.92
N ASP A 35 6.45 -9.04 19.42
CA ASP A 35 7.88 -9.26 19.15
C ASP A 35 8.36 -8.35 18.01
N VAL A 36 7.56 -8.20 16.95
CA VAL A 36 7.86 -7.26 15.85
C VAL A 36 7.97 -5.83 16.38
N ALA A 37 7.07 -5.39 17.26
CA ALA A 37 7.11 -4.04 17.86
C ALA A 37 8.37 -3.78 18.71
N GLN A 38 9.05 -4.82 19.20
CA GLN A 38 10.36 -4.67 19.85
C GLN A 38 11.49 -4.44 18.86
N LEU A 39 11.35 -4.91 17.62
CA LEU A 39 12.37 -4.84 16.57
C LEU A 39 12.26 -3.61 15.67
N VAL A 40 11.03 -3.10 15.48
CA VAL A 40 10.74 -2.01 14.54
C VAL A 40 10.19 -0.77 15.24
N ASP A 41 10.47 0.37 14.64
CA ASP A 41 9.84 1.66 14.92
C ASP A 41 8.93 1.99 13.73
N VAL A 42 7.60 1.97 13.96
CA VAL A 42 6.63 2.24 12.89
C VAL A 42 6.52 3.75 12.70
N VAL A 43 7.17 4.26 11.67
CA VAL A 43 7.30 5.69 11.42
C VAL A 43 6.26 6.24 10.46
N TYR A 44 5.53 5.37 9.75
CA TYR A 44 4.40 5.73 8.90
C TYR A 44 3.55 4.50 8.62
N SER A 45 2.22 4.62 8.75
CA SER A 45 1.29 3.54 8.41
C SER A 45 -0.13 4.08 8.27
N PRO A 46 -0.95 3.59 7.32
CA PRO A 46 -2.37 3.92 7.21
C PRO A 46 -3.20 3.58 8.46
N ILE A 47 -2.73 2.62 9.27
CA ILE A 47 -3.37 2.23 10.54
C ILE A 47 -2.79 2.99 11.75
N ALA A 48 -1.87 3.92 11.52
CA ALA A 48 -1.31 4.83 12.53
C ALA A 48 -1.67 6.29 12.17
N ASP A 49 -1.56 7.21 13.14
CA ASP A 49 -2.00 8.60 12.95
C ASP A 49 -0.96 9.52 12.28
N ILE A 50 0.09 8.94 11.68
CA ILE A 50 1.19 9.69 11.07
C ILE A 50 0.84 10.01 9.62
N LYS A 51 0.65 11.30 9.31
CA LYS A 51 0.12 11.74 8.01
C LYS A 51 1.17 11.99 6.94
N GLU A 52 2.38 12.35 7.35
CA GLU A 52 3.48 12.69 6.43
C GLU A 52 4.48 11.54 6.37
N PHE A 53 4.94 11.20 5.16
CA PHE A 53 5.96 10.18 4.98
C PHE A 53 7.34 10.73 5.43
N PRO A 54 7.98 10.16 6.45
CA PRO A 54 9.20 10.71 7.02
C PRO A 54 10.43 10.43 6.15
N GLU A 55 11.49 11.19 6.40
CA GLU A 55 12.81 10.92 5.80
C GLU A 55 13.51 9.72 6.47
N ASP A 56 14.54 9.20 5.81
CA ASP A 56 15.43 8.14 6.31
C ASP A 56 14.70 6.87 6.80
N VAL A 57 13.76 6.36 5.99
CA VAL A 57 13.07 5.10 6.28
C VAL A 57 13.93 3.92 5.86
N ASP A 58 14.06 2.91 6.75
CA ASP A 58 14.90 1.74 6.46
C ASP A 58 14.19 0.76 5.52
N VAL A 59 12.92 0.45 5.81
CA VAL A 59 12.11 -0.48 5.03
C VAL A 59 10.70 0.07 4.87
N THR A 60 10.17 0.05 3.65
CA THR A 60 8.78 0.41 3.36
C THR A 60 8.05 -0.74 2.66
N LEU A 61 6.94 -1.18 3.25
CA LEU A 61 6.02 -2.15 2.66
C LEU A 61 4.93 -1.39 1.89
N VAL A 62 4.85 -1.60 0.59
CA VAL A 62 3.85 -0.95 -0.26
C VAL A 62 2.83 -1.98 -0.73
N GLU A 63 1.62 -1.88 -0.22
CA GLU A 63 0.48 -2.69 -0.66
C GLU A 63 -0.29 -1.96 -1.78
N GLY A 64 -0.83 -2.74 -2.70
CA GLY A 64 -1.81 -2.26 -3.68
C GLY A 64 -1.20 -1.76 -4.98
N SER A 65 -2.06 -1.63 -5.98
CA SER A 65 -1.69 -1.20 -7.33
C SER A 65 -1.71 0.32 -7.48
N VAL A 66 -0.87 0.87 -8.36
CA VAL A 66 -0.88 2.31 -8.69
C VAL A 66 -2.10 2.62 -9.55
N ALA A 67 -3.19 3.02 -8.90
CA ALA A 67 -4.50 3.20 -9.56
C ALA A 67 -4.89 4.65 -9.91
N ASN A 68 -4.17 5.67 -9.41
CA ASN A 68 -4.47 7.09 -9.62
C ASN A 68 -3.18 7.93 -9.52
N SER A 69 -3.30 9.25 -9.74
CA SER A 69 -2.17 10.19 -9.70
C SER A 69 -1.58 10.37 -8.30
N ASP A 70 -2.37 10.24 -7.24
CA ASP A 70 -1.89 10.36 -5.86
C ASP A 70 -0.97 9.20 -5.50
N HIS A 71 -1.33 7.96 -5.87
CA HIS A 71 -0.47 6.79 -5.72
C HIS A 71 0.85 6.94 -6.48
N VAL A 72 0.85 7.57 -7.67
CA VAL A 72 2.10 7.85 -8.41
C VAL A 72 2.99 8.83 -7.63
N ARG A 73 2.40 9.88 -7.06
CA ARG A 73 3.12 10.86 -6.24
C ARG A 73 3.71 10.20 -5.00
N GLU A 74 2.90 9.46 -4.26
CA GLU A 74 3.29 8.74 -3.04
C GLU A 74 4.36 7.68 -3.33
N ALA A 75 4.24 6.91 -4.42
CA ALA A 75 5.25 5.91 -4.80
C ALA A 75 6.63 6.54 -5.04
N ARG A 76 6.67 7.72 -5.69
CA ARG A 76 7.92 8.46 -5.91
C ARG A 76 8.49 9.00 -4.62
N GLU A 77 7.64 9.52 -3.73
CA GLU A 77 8.04 10.00 -2.42
C GLU A 77 8.62 8.86 -1.56
N ILE A 78 7.90 7.76 -1.45
CA ILE A 78 8.32 6.53 -0.77
C ILE A 78 9.68 6.07 -1.31
N ARG A 79 9.82 5.99 -2.65
CA ARG A 79 11.07 5.54 -3.26
C ARG A 79 12.24 6.47 -2.94
N LYS A 80 12.02 7.78 -2.87
CA LYS A 80 13.05 8.78 -2.52
C LYS A 80 13.48 8.68 -1.06
N LYS A 81 12.53 8.48 -0.15
CA LYS A 81 12.72 8.56 1.31
C LYS A 81 13.03 7.21 1.98
N SER A 82 12.95 6.10 1.24
CA SER A 82 13.17 4.74 1.74
C SER A 82 14.44 4.12 1.19
N LYS A 83 15.21 3.41 2.03
CA LYS A 83 16.34 2.58 1.60
C LYS A 83 15.85 1.34 0.85
N ILE A 84 14.92 0.58 1.46
CA ILE A 84 14.32 -0.61 0.86
C ILE A 84 12.83 -0.38 0.66
N VAL A 85 12.32 -0.73 -0.52
CA VAL A 85 10.89 -0.72 -0.84
C VAL A 85 10.51 -2.13 -1.26
N ILE A 86 9.46 -2.66 -0.64
CA ILE A 86 8.96 -4.01 -0.88
C ILE A 86 7.57 -3.90 -1.49
N ALA A 87 7.37 -4.51 -2.66
CA ALA A 87 6.05 -4.74 -3.22
C ALA A 87 5.34 -5.79 -2.35
N PHE A 88 4.44 -5.35 -1.49
CA PHE A 88 3.81 -6.15 -0.46
C PHE A 88 2.45 -6.66 -0.93
N GLY A 89 2.44 -7.87 -1.47
CA GLY A 89 1.25 -8.54 -1.99
C GLY A 89 1.09 -8.45 -3.50
N ASP A 90 0.23 -9.32 -4.04
CA ASP A 90 0.13 -9.52 -5.50
C ASP A 90 -0.41 -8.28 -6.24
N CYS A 91 -1.31 -7.50 -5.63
CA CYS A 91 -1.73 -6.21 -6.21
C CYS A 91 -0.55 -5.25 -6.42
N ALA A 92 0.45 -5.26 -5.54
CA ALA A 92 1.64 -4.40 -5.68
C ALA A 92 2.64 -4.96 -6.70
N VAL A 93 2.69 -6.28 -6.87
CA VAL A 93 3.62 -6.96 -7.80
C VAL A 93 3.10 -6.94 -9.23
N THR A 94 1.82 -7.28 -9.45
CA THR A 94 1.24 -7.52 -10.77
C THR A 94 0.00 -6.69 -11.07
N GLY A 95 -0.51 -5.93 -10.10
CA GLY A 95 -1.75 -5.16 -10.24
C GLY A 95 -3.03 -5.94 -9.96
N ASN A 96 -3.03 -7.28 -10.13
CA ASN A 96 -4.11 -8.24 -9.84
C ASN A 96 -5.55 -7.72 -10.11
N VAL A 97 -6.50 -7.91 -9.19
CA VAL A 97 -7.94 -7.60 -9.37
C VAL A 97 -8.17 -6.14 -9.80
N PRO A 98 -7.54 -5.11 -9.20
CA PRO A 98 -7.63 -3.73 -9.68
C PRO A 98 -7.30 -3.54 -11.16
N SER A 99 -6.39 -4.37 -11.71
CA SER A 99 -5.96 -4.27 -13.12
C SER A 99 -6.92 -4.94 -14.12
N LEU A 100 -7.97 -5.64 -13.65
CA LEU A 100 -9.01 -6.16 -14.55
C LEU A 100 -9.71 -5.05 -15.34
N ARG A 101 -9.81 -3.84 -14.77
CA ARG A 101 -10.38 -2.67 -15.45
C ARG A 101 -9.54 -2.17 -16.62
N ASN A 102 -8.26 -2.59 -16.75
CA ASN A 102 -7.36 -2.07 -17.78
C ASN A 102 -7.78 -2.44 -19.21
N ARG A 103 -8.70 -3.41 -19.36
CA ARG A 103 -9.33 -3.77 -20.64
C ARG A 103 -10.54 -2.91 -21.00
N LEU A 104 -10.98 -2.05 -20.09
CA LEU A 104 -12.16 -1.20 -20.23
C LEU A 104 -11.72 0.25 -20.42
N ASN A 105 -12.58 1.05 -21.06
CA ASN A 105 -12.40 2.50 -21.04
C ASN A 105 -12.71 3.03 -19.63
N ILE A 106 -11.82 3.87 -19.09
CA ILE A 106 -11.99 4.43 -17.76
C ILE A 106 -13.25 5.29 -17.64
N ASP A 107 -13.61 6.00 -18.71
CA ASP A 107 -14.83 6.84 -18.74
C ASP A 107 -16.08 5.99 -18.55
N ASP A 108 -16.12 4.81 -19.17
CA ASP A 108 -17.26 3.88 -19.08
C ASP A 108 -17.35 3.27 -17.68
N VAL A 109 -16.20 2.93 -17.07
CA VAL A 109 -16.14 2.42 -15.68
C VAL A 109 -16.66 3.47 -14.70
N LEU A 110 -16.30 4.74 -14.88
CA LEU A 110 -16.77 5.84 -14.03
C LEU A 110 -18.26 6.14 -14.28
N ALA A 111 -18.70 6.18 -15.54
CA ALA A 111 -20.09 6.42 -15.90
C ALA A 111 -21.03 5.36 -15.32
N GLU A 112 -20.66 4.07 -15.38
CA GLU A 112 -21.44 2.98 -14.79
C GLU A 112 -21.72 3.22 -13.29
N VAL A 113 -20.67 3.56 -12.54
CA VAL A 113 -20.76 3.70 -11.07
C VAL A 113 -21.45 5.00 -10.65
N TYR A 114 -21.17 6.11 -11.34
CA TYR A 114 -21.57 7.45 -10.88
C TYR A 114 -22.75 8.06 -11.64
N SER A 115 -23.12 7.52 -12.81
CA SER A 115 -24.16 8.11 -13.67
C SER A 115 -25.26 7.12 -14.08
N GLU A 116 -24.91 5.92 -14.54
CA GLU A 116 -25.84 5.02 -15.23
C GLU A 116 -26.64 4.08 -14.31
N GLY A 117 -26.18 3.92 -13.07
CA GLY A 117 -26.82 3.06 -12.07
C GLY A 117 -26.50 1.57 -12.26
N PRO A 118 -26.78 0.73 -11.25
CA PRO A 118 -26.32 -0.65 -11.24
C PRO A 118 -26.97 -1.50 -12.35
N GLY A 119 -26.14 -2.26 -13.08
CA GLY A 119 -26.60 -3.37 -13.91
C GLY A 119 -26.40 -3.19 -15.41
N LYS A 120 -25.67 -2.16 -15.84
CA LYS A 120 -25.19 -2.07 -17.21
C LYS A 120 -23.73 -2.54 -17.26
N SER A 121 -23.34 -3.12 -18.40
CA SER A 121 -21.94 -3.50 -18.61
C SER A 121 -21.24 -2.33 -19.30
N PRO A 122 -20.04 -1.93 -18.83
CA PRO A 122 -19.23 -0.96 -19.56
C PRO A 122 -19.04 -1.43 -21.00
N SER A 123 -19.19 -0.53 -21.96
CA SER A 123 -18.89 -0.79 -23.36
C SER A 123 -17.37 -0.98 -23.53
N GLY A 124 -16.87 -2.20 -23.36
CA GLY A 124 -15.50 -2.52 -23.73
C GLY A 124 -15.25 -2.06 -25.17
N LYS A 125 -14.13 -1.38 -25.43
CA LYS A 125 -13.69 -1.19 -26.82
C LYS A 125 -13.24 -2.55 -27.34
N ASP A 126 -13.81 -2.97 -28.47
CA ASP A 126 -13.39 -4.15 -29.23
C ASP A 126 -11.86 -4.18 -29.44
#